data_AF-A0A4U7CF05-F1
#
_entry.id   AF-A0A4U7CF05-F1
#
_cell.length_a   1.000
_cell.length_b   1.000
_cell.length_c   1.000
_cell.angle_alpha   90.00
_cell.angle_beta   90.00
_cell.angle_gamma   90.00
#
_symmetry.space_group_name_H-M   'P 1'
#
loop_
_entity.id
_entity.type
_entity.pdbx_description
1 polymer ?
#
loop_
_entity_poly.entity_id
_entity_poly.type
_entity_poly.pdbx_seq_one_letter_code
_entity_poly.pdbx_strand_id
1 'polypeptide(L)'
;MRFSRDRRGQSVVVGTVILFGFLIVALSLYQVQVVPQQNGQTEFEHFEEVQNDLVELRNGILSAGSSERPQFVDVKLGTSYRTRTFTINPPDPAGTLRTSDAYNITISDDSGTTVNVSTRFIEYRPGYNEIESGSTWYDNSVLYVEETDSNRPAVIVEDQNILVDNDTLRLTAVQNDFSASGTRKVAVELYPTSDATNLSSLSGGLDVRIPTRLGSEDGYWNESIENGSVTYQGMNDTAYNSSEVSALLLRVDSPDNISVNSVGIQQEPTGETAKDNVGPSSNEDGDSTDPTPSQPAFGEFSASAAESNNNKIEDITIDGTTLNVDPNYQIQVEIKGNGRNTNTNSIQMTDPFSITVDSPGNPNQVNVTVDLIDDNGNVVENCESNSQLTISNSPLDTEDGDFTCT
;
A
#
# COMPACT_ATOMS: atom_id res chain seq x y z
N MET A 1 53.55 17.14 -73.15
CA MET A 1 52.94 17.72 -71.94
C MET A 1 53.35 16.88 -70.74
N ARG A 2 54.00 17.48 -69.74
CA ARG A 2 54.50 16.74 -68.55
C ARG A 2 53.51 17.00 -67.42
N PHE A 3 52.71 15.99 -67.04
CA PHE A 3 51.80 16.08 -65.91
C PHE A 3 52.61 16.23 -64.61
N SER A 4 52.66 17.45 -64.08
CA SER A 4 53.06 17.71 -62.70
C SER A 4 52.03 17.06 -61.79
N ARG A 5 52.38 15.91 -61.19
CA ARG A 5 51.57 15.29 -60.13
C ARG A 5 51.54 16.24 -58.94
N ASP A 6 50.42 16.94 -58.76
CA ASP A 6 50.16 17.77 -57.60
C ASP A 6 49.95 16.86 -56.37
N ARG A 7 51.00 16.70 -55.56
CA ARG A 7 51.00 15.90 -54.31
C ARG A 7 50.61 16.74 -53.08
N ARG A 8 50.22 18.00 -53.26
CA ARG A 8 50.00 18.95 -52.13
C ARG A 8 48.66 18.73 -51.42
N GLY A 9 47.67 18.15 -52.11
CA GLY A 9 46.41 17.73 -51.48
C GLY A 9 46.51 16.51 -50.55
N GLN A 10 47.56 15.68 -50.69
CA GLN A 10 47.71 14.46 -49.89
C GLN A 10 48.04 14.74 -48.42
N SER A 11 48.86 15.75 -48.13
CA SER A 11 49.23 16.11 -46.75
C SER A 11 48.05 16.67 -45.94
N VAL A 12 47.15 17.42 -46.59
CA VAL A 12 45.93 17.94 -45.95
C VAL A 12 44.99 16.79 -45.61
N VAL A 13 44.77 15.85 -46.54
CA VAL A 13 43.92 14.68 -46.31
C VAL A 13 44.49 13.79 -45.19
N VAL A 14 45.80 13.53 -45.21
CA VAL A 14 46.46 12.75 -44.13
C VAL A 14 46.33 13.46 -42.78
N GLY A 15 46.49 14.80 -42.74
CA GLY A 15 46.30 15.59 -41.52
C GLY A 15 44.86 15.50 -40.99
N THR A 16 43.85 15.63 -41.86
CA THR A 16 42.44 15.52 -41.47
C THR A 16 42.09 14.13 -40.95
N VAL A 17 42.59 13.06 -41.59
CA VAL A 17 42.35 11.68 -41.13
C VAL A 17 42.97 11.43 -39.76
N ILE A 18 44.19 11.94 -39.51
CA ILE A 18 44.85 11.82 -38.21
C ILE A 18 44.10 12.61 -37.13
N LEU A 19 43.69 13.85 -37.41
CA LEU A 19 42.90 14.66 -36.48
C LEU A 19 41.55 14.01 -36.16
N PHE A 20 40.87 13.46 -37.18
CA PHE A 20 39.64 12.72 -36.99
C PHE A 20 39.87 11.46 -36.15
N GLY A 21 40.96 10.73 -36.39
CA GLY A 21 41.36 9.59 -35.56
C GLY A 21 41.56 9.97 -34.10
N PHE A 22 42.27 11.07 -33.81
CA PHE A 22 42.40 11.59 -32.45
C PHE A 22 41.07 11.99 -31.83
N LEU A 23 40.17 12.58 -32.61
CA LEU A 23 38.83 12.93 -32.13
C LEU A 23 38.02 11.69 -31.74
N ILE A 24 38.07 10.62 -32.55
CA ILE A 24 37.40 9.36 -32.20
C ILE A 24 37.98 8.76 -30.93
N VAL A 25 39.31 8.71 -30.81
CA VAL A 25 39.97 8.21 -29.58
C VAL A 25 39.58 9.05 -28.36
N ALA A 26 39.56 10.38 -28.49
CA ALA A 26 39.15 11.27 -27.42
C ALA A 26 37.68 11.05 -27.02
N LEU A 27 36.77 10.86 -27.99
CA LEU A 27 35.37 10.53 -27.73
C LEU A 27 35.23 9.16 -27.04
N SER A 28 36.01 8.16 -27.44
CA SER A 28 36.02 6.85 -26.79
C SER A 28 36.49 6.95 -25.34
N LEU A 29 37.55 7.72 -25.06
CA LEU A 29 38.02 7.96 -23.69
C LEU A 29 36.97 8.71 -22.86
N TYR A 30 36.32 9.72 -23.45
CA TYR A 30 35.23 10.43 -22.79
C TYR A 30 34.07 9.50 -22.43
N GLN A 31 33.68 8.59 -23.34
CA GLN A 31 32.62 7.61 -23.12
C GLN A 31 32.95 6.61 -22.01
N VAL A 32 34.22 6.22 -21.83
CA VAL A 32 34.62 5.21 -20.84
C VAL A 32 34.93 5.81 -19.48
N GLN A 33 35.37 7.07 -19.41
CA GLN A 33 35.81 7.68 -18.16
C GLN A 33 34.83 8.73 -17.62
N VAL A 34 34.33 9.60 -18.49
CA VAL A 34 33.55 10.77 -18.05
C VAL A 34 32.05 10.46 -17.97
N VAL A 35 31.52 9.68 -18.91
CA VAL A 35 30.09 9.32 -18.91
C VAL A 35 29.70 8.52 -17.66
N PRO A 36 30.41 7.42 -17.29
CA PRO A 36 30.15 6.69 -16.05
C PRO A 36 30.18 7.56 -14.80
N GLN A 37 31.19 8.43 -14.66
CA GLN A 37 31.31 9.31 -13.49
C GLN A 37 30.13 10.29 -13.38
N GLN A 38 29.68 10.86 -14.49
CA GLN A 38 28.54 11.77 -14.50
C GLN A 38 27.22 11.04 -14.21
N ASN A 39 27.06 9.83 -14.75
CA ASN A 39 25.89 9.00 -14.50
C ASN A 39 25.86 8.53 -13.04
N GLY A 40 26.98 8.08 -12.49
CA GLY A 40 27.12 7.70 -11.09
C GLY A 40 26.87 8.86 -10.13
N GLN A 41 27.22 10.10 -10.51
CA GLN A 41 26.82 11.28 -9.75
C GLN A 41 25.28 11.44 -9.71
N THR A 42 24.60 11.29 -10.85
CA THR A 42 23.12 11.35 -10.91
C THR A 42 22.46 10.23 -10.10
N GLU A 43 23.05 9.03 -10.08
CA GLU A 43 22.58 7.91 -9.27
C GLU A 43 22.80 8.15 -7.78
N PHE A 44 23.94 8.72 -7.38
CA PHE A 44 24.23 9.06 -6.00
C PHE A 44 23.29 10.16 -5.48
N GLU A 45 23.02 11.19 -6.29
CA GLU A 45 22.03 12.22 -5.96
C GLU A 45 20.64 11.60 -5.75
N HIS A 46 20.25 10.63 -6.58
CA HIS A 46 18.99 9.90 -6.39
C HIS A 46 19.01 9.02 -5.14
N PHE A 47 20.14 8.38 -4.82
CA PHE A 47 20.31 7.58 -3.61
C PHE A 47 20.09 8.42 -2.35
N GLU A 48 20.64 9.63 -2.29
CA GLU A 48 20.38 10.55 -1.16
C GLU A 48 18.90 11.00 -1.11
N GLU A 49 18.28 11.27 -2.26
CA GLU A 49 16.87 11.67 -2.35
C GLU A 49 15.94 10.56 -1.84
N VAL A 50 16.09 9.34 -2.34
CA VAL A 50 15.21 8.22 -1.95
C VAL A 50 15.41 7.81 -0.49
N GLN A 51 16.60 7.98 0.08
CA GLN A 51 16.82 7.74 1.52
C GLN A 51 15.97 8.68 2.37
N ASN A 52 15.90 9.96 2.01
CA ASN A 52 15.04 10.91 2.71
C ASN A 52 13.56 10.55 2.53
N ASP A 53 13.13 10.18 1.31
CA ASP A 53 11.76 9.73 1.03
C ASP A 53 11.40 8.48 1.88
N LEU A 54 12.34 7.56 2.11
CA LEU A 54 12.12 6.36 2.93
C LEU A 54 12.07 6.67 4.43
N VAL A 55 12.81 7.67 4.90
CA VAL A 55 12.65 8.20 6.27
C VAL A 55 11.26 8.83 6.44
N GLU A 56 10.79 9.58 5.44
CA GLU A 56 9.42 10.10 5.43
C GLU A 56 8.38 8.97 5.41
N LEU A 57 8.60 7.92 4.62
CA LEU A 57 7.73 6.74 4.58
C LEU A 57 7.66 6.04 5.94
N ARG A 58 8.81 5.81 6.57
CA ARG A 58 8.90 5.27 7.94
C ARG A 58 8.08 6.12 8.91
N ASN A 59 8.27 7.44 8.89
CA ASN A 59 7.55 8.34 9.78
C ASN A 59 6.04 8.35 9.48
N GLY A 60 5.66 8.25 8.21
CA GLY A 60 4.28 8.08 7.76
C GLY A 60 3.66 6.80 8.32
N ILE A 61 4.37 5.67 8.30
CA ILE A 61 3.90 4.39 8.85
C ILE A 61 3.70 4.52 10.36
N LEU A 62 4.67 5.07 11.09
CA LEU A 62 4.56 5.27 12.54
C LEU A 62 3.45 6.27 12.90
N SER A 63 3.25 7.31 12.09
CA SER A 63 2.19 8.29 12.28
C SER A 63 0.81 7.68 12.01
N ALA A 64 0.62 6.96 10.90
CA ALA A 64 -0.62 6.23 10.63
C ALA A 64 -0.88 5.17 11.72
N GLY A 65 0.15 4.46 12.17
CA GLY A 65 0.00 3.47 13.23
C GLY A 65 -0.35 4.07 14.59
N SER A 66 -0.14 5.37 14.82
CA SER A 66 -0.41 6.02 16.11
C SER A 66 -1.52 7.07 16.06
N SER A 67 -1.90 7.52 14.87
CA SER A 67 -3.01 8.43 14.61
C SER A 67 -3.98 7.70 13.69
N GLU A 68 -5.27 7.67 14.04
CA GLU A 68 -6.35 7.07 13.22
C GLU A 68 -6.62 7.91 11.95
N ARG A 69 -5.57 8.35 11.26
CA ARG A 69 -5.61 9.20 10.07
C ARG A 69 -4.67 8.65 8.99
N PRO A 70 -5.17 8.49 7.75
CA PRO A 70 -4.34 8.10 6.63
C PRO A 70 -3.15 9.05 6.39
N GLN A 71 -2.05 8.50 5.91
CA GLN A 71 -0.86 9.25 5.49
C GLN A 71 -0.56 8.96 4.01
N PHE A 72 -0.02 9.95 3.31
CA PHE A 72 0.32 9.86 1.89
C PHE A 72 1.77 10.30 1.72
N VAL A 73 2.62 9.40 1.22
CA VAL A 73 4.05 9.65 1.07
C VAL A 73 4.47 9.35 -0.35
N ASP A 74 5.15 10.29 -1.00
CA ASP A 74 5.71 10.09 -2.33
C ASP A 74 7.12 9.54 -2.22
N VAL A 75 7.41 8.44 -2.92
CA VAL A 75 8.76 7.87 -3.01
C VAL A 75 9.24 7.89 -4.45
N LYS A 76 10.41 8.50 -4.69
CA LYS A 76 11.03 8.49 -6.02
C LYS A 76 11.75 7.16 -6.27
N LEU A 77 11.23 6.38 -7.23
CA LEU A 77 11.74 5.03 -7.46
C LEU A 77 13.04 5.00 -8.26
N GLY A 78 13.29 5.97 -9.13
CA GLY A 78 14.50 6.01 -9.95
C GLY A 78 14.76 7.39 -10.54
N THR A 79 15.76 7.45 -11.42
CA THR A 79 16.21 8.70 -12.04
C THR A 79 16.40 8.55 -13.54
N SER A 80 16.69 9.65 -14.23
CA SER A 80 16.94 9.68 -15.66
C SER A 80 18.25 10.37 -15.97
N TYR A 81 19.05 9.79 -16.86
CA TYR A 81 20.30 10.42 -17.24
C TYR A 81 20.09 11.63 -18.14
N ARG A 82 20.99 12.60 -18.01
CA ARG A 82 21.00 13.76 -18.91
C ARG A 82 21.18 13.33 -20.37
N THR A 83 20.37 13.90 -21.26
CA THR A 83 20.49 13.68 -22.72
C THR A 83 21.85 14.15 -23.26
N ARG A 84 22.46 13.39 -24.18
CA ARG A 84 23.79 13.68 -24.73
C ARG A 84 23.77 13.72 -26.27
N THR A 85 24.63 14.55 -26.87
CA THR A 85 24.67 14.75 -28.34
C THR A 85 25.64 13.80 -29.07
N PHE A 86 26.78 13.47 -28.46
CA PHE A 86 27.85 12.70 -29.12
C PHE A 86 28.11 11.33 -28.48
N THR A 87 27.47 11.04 -27.35
CA THR A 87 27.73 9.87 -26.50
C THR A 87 26.42 9.21 -26.12
N ILE A 88 26.47 7.97 -25.68
CA ILE A 88 25.29 7.15 -25.38
C ILE A 88 25.23 6.90 -23.87
N ASN A 89 24.03 6.95 -23.31
CA ASN A 89 23.74 6.53 -21.93
C ASN A 89 23.24 5.08 -21.90
N PRO A 90 23.45 4.36 -20.80
CA PRO A 90 22.65 3.17 -20.51
C PRO A 90 21.16 3.54 -20.34
N PRO A 91 20.26 2.54 -20.26
CA PRO A 91 18.88 2.76 -19.88
C PRO A 91 18.79 3.49 -18.53
N ASP A 92 17.78 4.34 -18.39
CA ASP A 92 17.54 5.07 -17.14
C ASP A 92 17.36 4.10 -15.96
N PRO A 93 18.01 4.35 -14.81
CA PRO A 93 17.98 3.44 -13.67
C PRO A 93 16.61 3.48 -13.00
N ALA A 94 15.91 2.35 -13.05
CA ALA A 94 14.61 2.15 -12.41
C ALA A 94 14.79 1.36 -11.11
N GLY A 95 14.20 1.83 -10.01
CA GLY A 95 14.13 1.08 -8.76
C GLY A 95 12.79 0.40 -8.56
N THR A 96 12.74 -0.44 -7.52
CA THR A 96 11.56 -1.19 -7.09
C THR A 96 11.30 -0.92 -5.61
N LEU A 97 10.08 -0.53 -5.25
CA LEU A 97 9.60 -0.49 -3.87
C LEU A 97 8.56 -1.59 -3.71
N ARG A 98 8.74 -2.49 -2.73
CA ARG A 98 7.82 -3.60 -2.50
C ARG A 98 7.72 -4.00 -1.05
N THR A 99 6.65 -4.68 -0.69
CA THR A 99 6.55 -5.41 0.57
C THR A 99 7.17 -6.81 0.44
N SER A 100 7.65 -7.35 1.55
CA SER A 100 8.03 -8.77 1.65
C SER A 100 6.79 -9.66 1.73
N ASP A 101 7.04 -10.98 1.74
CA ASP A 101 6.07 -11.96 2.22
C ASP A 101 5.63 -11.62 3.67
N ALA A 102 4.43 -12.09 4.04
CA ALA A 102 3.88 -11.90 5.36
C ALA A 102 4.55 -12.80 6.40
N TYR A 103 4.83 -12.23 7.56
CA TYR A 103 5.34 -12.90 8.75
C TYR A 103 4.46 -12.57 9.96
N ASN A 104 4.32 -13.52 10.88
CA ASN A 104 3.51 -13.28 12.08
C ASN A 104 4.37 -12.78 13.24
N ILE A 105 3.94 -11.66 13.81
CA ILE A 105 4.22 -11.30 15.20
C ILE A 105 3.36 -12.22 16.07
N THR A 106 3.96 -12.92 17.02
CA THR A 106 3.24 -13.81 17.94
C THR A 106 3.37 -13.29 19.35
N ILE A 107 2.25 -13.12 20.03
CA ILE A 107 2.18 -12.70 21.44
C ILE A 107 1.49 -13.82 22.20
N SER A 108 2.20 -14.40 23.15
CA SER A 108 1.68 -15.50 23.96
C SER A 108 1.74 -15.13 25.44
N ASP A 109 0.71 -15.48 26.19
CA ASP A 109 0.69 -15.29 27.64
C ASP A 109 1.12 -16.55 28.41
N ASP A 110 1.33 -16.40 29.71
CA ASP A 110 1.72 -17.51 30.60
C ASP A 110 0.68 -18.63 30.70
N SER A 111 -0.58 -18.37 30.29
CA SER A 111 -1.65 -19.36 30.25
C SER A 111 -1.65 -20.19 28.96
N GLY A 112 -0.87 -19.77 27.95
CA GLY A 112 -0.78 -20.38 26.62
C GLY A 112 -1.74 -19.78 25.59
N THR A 113 -2.48 -18.73 25.94
CA THR A 113 -3.30 -17.98 24.98
C THR A 113 -2.37 -17.23 24.03
N THR A 114 -2.65 -17.27 22.73
CA THR A 114 -1.77 -16.70 21.71
C THR A 114 -2.56 -15.84 20.73
N VAL A 115 -2.04 -14.66 20.44
CA VAL A 115 -2.52 -13.74 19.40
C VAL A 115 -1.43 -13.63 18.33
N ASN A 116 -1.84 -13.73 17.06
CA ASN A 116 -0.95 -13.52 15.93
C ASN A 116 -1.37 -12.25 15.18
N VAL A 117 -0.39 -11.46 14.76
CA VAL A 117 -0.59 -10.28 13.93
C VAL A 117 0.33 -10.39 12.71
N SER A 118 -0.25 -10.36 11.52
CA SER A 118 0.52 -10.41 10.27
C SER A 118 1.24 -9.07 10.04
N THR A 119 2.51 -9.12 9.66
CA THR A 119 3.32 -7.97 9.30
C THR A 119 4.23 -8.28 8.11
N ARG A 120 4.64 -7.25 7.39
CA ARG A 120 5.57 -7.31 6.25
C ARG A 120 6.70 -6.31 6.45
N PHE A 121 7.81 -6.55 5.79
CA PHE A 121 8.89 -5.57 5.62
C PHE A 121 8.67 -4.78 4.34
N ILE A 122 9.30 -3.61 4.23
CA ILE A 122 9.33 -2.85 2.97
C ILE A 122 10.77 -2.83 2.46
N GLU A 123 10.95 -3.18 1.21
CA GLU A 123 12.23 -3.16 0.50
C GLU A 123 12.19 -2.09 -0.60
N TYR A 124 13.16 -1.20 -0.58
CA TYR A 124 13.55 -0.43 -1.76
C TYR A 124 14.82 -1.02 -2.36
N ARG A 125 14.72 -1.50 -3.61
CA ARG A 125 15.85 -2.01 -4.38
C ARG A 125 16.18 -1.04 -5.52
N PRO A 126 17.35 -0.36 -5.48
CA PRO A 126 17.78 0.48 -6.58
C PRO A 126 18.21 -0.33 -7.80
N GLY A 127 18.02 0.24 -8.99
CA GLY A 127 18.49 -0.33 -10.27
C GLY A 127 19.57 0.52 -10.93
N TYR A 128 20.52 1.02 -10.14
CA TYR A 128 21.64 1.82 -10.60
C TYR A 128 22.60 1.01 -11.49
N ASN A 129 23.21 1.67 -12.46
CA ASN A 129 24.11 1.05 -13.42
C ASN A 129 25.59 1.31 -13.11
N GLU A 130 25.92 2.41 -12.43
CA GLU A 130 27.30 2.88 -12.25
C GLU A 130 27.77 2.85 -10.79
N ILE A 131 26.84 3.02 -9.83
CA ILE A 131 27.12 2.84 -8.40
C ILE A 131 26.61 1.50 -7.90
N GLU A 132 27.36 0.90 -6.99
CA GLU A 132 26.91 -0.25 -6.21
C GLU A 132 26.20 0.23 -4.96
N SER A 133 24.97 -0.25 -4.74
CA SER A 133 24.18 0.02 -3.56
C SER A 133 23.28 -1.18 -3.28
N GLY A 134 23.19 -1.61 -2.02
CA GLY A 134 22.24 -2.65 -1.65
C GLY A 134 20.84 -2.11 -1.40
N SER A 135 19.93 -3.02 -1.06
CA SER A 135 18.54 -2.70 -0.76
C SER A 135 18.43 -1.94 0.56
N THR A 136 17.50 -1.00 0.62
CA THR A 136 17.11 -0.35 1.87
C THR A 136 15.85 -1.02 2.41
N TRP A 137 15.86 -1.35 3.68
CA TRP A 137 14.80 -2.11 4.34
C TRP A 137 14.19 -1.30 5.49
N TYR A 138 12.86 -1.32 5.55
CA TYR A 138 12.10 -0.98 6.75
C TYR A 138 11.70 -2.27 7.48
N ASP A 139 12.14 -2.40 8.72
CA ASP A 139 11.98 -3.58 9.59
C ASP A 139 11.66 -3.13 11.02
N ASN A 140 10.43 -3.37 11.50
CA ASN A 140 9.99 -3.03 12.87
C ASN A 140 10.45 -1.63 13.33
N SER A 141 10.14 -0.58 12.57
CA SER A 141 10.56 0.81 12.78
C SER A 141 12.04 1.13 12.58
N VAL A 142 12.88 0.16 12.25
CA VAL A 142 14.28 0.40 11.85
C VAL A 142 14.31 0.64 10.34
N LEU A 143 15.08 1.64 9.90
CA LEU A 143 15.42 1.81 8.49
C LEU A 143 16.92 1.59 8.34
N TYR A 144 17.32 0.68 7.45
CA TYR A 144 18.73 0.37 7.25
C TYR A 144 19.04 -0.01 5.80
N VAL A 145 20.32 0.10 5.44
CA VAL A 145 20.84 -0.32 4.13
C VAL A 145 21.60 -1.62 4.30
N GLU A 146 21.24 -2.60 3.49
CA GLU A 146 22.00 -3.84 3.32
C GLU A 146 23.23 -3.56 2.46
N GLU A 147 24.43 -3.99 2.89
CA GLU A 147 25.64 -3.83 2.06
C GLU A 147 25.72 -4.95 1.02
N THR A 148 26.17 -4.65 -0.20
CA THR A 148 26.12 -5.55 -1.38
C THR A 148 27.02 -6.79 -1.28
N ASP A 149 27.65 -7.05 -0.14
CA ASP A 149 28.33 -8.30 0.20
C ASP A 149 27.89 -8.70 1.63
N SER A 150 27.20 -9.83 1.75
CA SER A 150 26.49 -10.35 2.93
C SER A 150 27.34 -10.64 4.19
N ASN A 151 28.57 -10.15 4.24
CA ASN A 151 29.51 -10.34 5.34
C ASN A 151 29.80 -9.05 6.11
N ARG A 152 29.08 -7.96 5.84
CA ARG A 152 29.15 -6.70 6.60
C ARG A 152 27.79 -6.41 7.25
N PRO A 153 27.80 -5.88 8.49
CA PRO A 153 26.56 -5.57 9.20
C PRO A 153 25.78 -4.49 8.45
N ALA A 154 24.45 -4.56 8.55
CA ALA A 154 23.56 -3.54 8.02
C ALA A 154 23.93 -2.14 8.54
N VAL A 155 23.80 -1.12 7.68
CA VAL A 155 24.03 0.27 8.06
C VAL A 155 22.71 0.90 8.48
N ILE A 156 22.55 1.16 9.78
CA ILE A 156 21.35 1.79 10.32
C ILE A 156 21.27 3.25 9.88
N VAL A 157 20.16 3.60 9.24
CA VAL A 157 19.81 4.97 8.80
C VAL A 157 18.95 5.64 9.87
N GLU A 158 17.90 4.95 10.33
CA GLU A 158 17.04 5.38 11.42
C GLU A 158 16.91 4.25 12.45
N ASP A 159 17.09 4.61 13.72
CA ASP A 159 17.02 3.69 14.85
C ASP A 159 15.57 3.24 15.13
N GLN A 160 15.43 2.22 15.97
CA GLN A 160 14.12 1.70 16.37
C GLN A 160 13.32 2.74 17.17
N ASN A 161 11.99 2.62 17.09
CA ASN A 161 11.01 3.33 17.89
C ASN A 161 9.91 2.36 18.38
N ILE A 162 10.30 1.13 18.71
CA ILE A 162 9.42 0.12 19.28
C ILE A 162 9.31 0.23 20.81
N LEU A 163 10.25 0.91 21.47
CA LEU A 163 10.19 1.19 22.91
C LEU A 163 9.90 2.66 23.16
N VAL A 164 8.76 2.96 23.77
CA VAL A 164 8.41 4.31 24.22
C VAL A 164 8.64 4.40 25.72
N ASP A 165 9.41 5.40 26.14
CA ASP A 165 9.75 5.70 27.55
C ASP A 165 10.37 4.52 28.33
N ASN A 166 11.00 3.56 27.63
CA ASN A 166 11.59 2.32 28.17
C ASN A 166 10.62 1.35 28.88
N ASP A 167 9.31 1.62 28.85
CA ASP A 167 8.32 0.85 29.62
C ASP A 167 7.17 0.30 28.76
N THR A 168 6.98 0.77 27.52
CA THR A 168 5.88 0.30 26.65
C THR A 168 6.40 -0.14 25.28
N LEU A 169 6.10 -1.39 24.91
CA LEU A 169 6.36 -1.95 23.59
C LEU A 169 5.27 -1.51 22.61
N ARG A 170 5.62 -0.67 21.64
CA ARG A 170 4.70 -0.22 20.59
C ARG A 170 5.11 -0.80 19.25
N LEU A 171 4.27 -1.68 18.71
CA LEU A 171 4.49 -2.32 17.41
C LEU A 171 3.54 -1.73 16.37
N THR A 172 4.07 -1.43 15.19
CA THR A 172 3.29 -1.04 14.02
C THR A 172 3.51 -2.09 12.93
N ALA A 173 2.53 -2.97 12.78
CA ALA A 173 2.54 -4.03 11.78
C ALA A 173 2.15 -3.46 10.40
N VAL A 174 2.95 -3.75 9.38
CA VAL A 174 2.66 -3.33 7.99
C VAL A 174 1.89 -4.45 7.31
N GLN A 175 0.73 -4.13 6.75
CA GLN A 175 -0.16 -5.07 6.07
C GLN A 175 -0.32 -4.74 4.59
N ASN A 176 -0.93 -5.68 3.87
CA ASN A 176 -1.18 -5.68 2.43
C ASN A 176 0.07 -5.85 1.56
N ASP A 177 -0.13 -6.41 0.37
CA ASP A 177 0.91 -6.54 -0.64
C ASP A 177 1.02 -5.26 -1.45
N PHE A 178 2.25 -4.79 -1.65
CA PHE A 178 2.55 -3.65 -2.50
C PHE A 178 3.80 -3.92 -3.34
N SER A 179 3.77 -3.51 -4.60
CA SER A 179 4.93 -3.55 -5.48
C SER A 179 4.79 -2.49 -6.57
N ALA A 180 5.79 -1.62 -6.66
CA ALA A 180 5.91 -0.61 -7.71
C ALA A 180 7.34 -0.59 -8.24
N SER A 181 7.50 -0.37 -9.54
CA SER A 181 8.82 -0.25 -10.17
C SER A 181 8.80 0.82 -11.24
N GLY A 182 9.89 1.59 -11.34
CA GLY A 182 10.02 2.60 -12.36
C GLY A 182 11.07 3.67 -12.06
N THR A 183 11.04 4.72 -12.87
CA THR A 183 11.95 5.88 -12.78
C THR A 183 11.26 7.14 -12.25
N ARG A 184 10.00 7.02 -11.82
CA ARG A 184 9.16 8.13 -11.38
C ARG A 184 8.78 7.98 -9.91
N LYS A 185 8.16 9.02 -9.35
CA LYS A 185 7.53 8.96 -8.04
C LYS A 185 6.33 8.02 -8.04
N VAL A 186 6.17 7.29 -6.95
CA VAL A 186 4.95 6.56 -6.61
C VAL A 186 4.39 7.11 -5.31
N ALA A 187 3.07 7.31 -5.27
CA ALA A 187 2.37 7.65 -4.04
C ALA A 187 2.10 6.37 -3.25
N VAL A 188 2.58 6.34 -2.02
CA VAL A 188 2.32 5.28 -1.05
C VAL A 188 1.30 5.81 -0.06
N GLU A 189 0.13 5.21 -0.06
CA GLU A 189 -0.97 5.53 0.83
C GLU A 189 -0.93 4.56 2.02
N LEU A 190 -1.06 5.10 3.22
CA LEU A 190 -0.93 4.37 4.47
C LEU A 190 -2.21 4.57 5.27
N TYR A 191 -2.98 3.50 5.41
CA TYR A 191 -4.26 3.52 6.10
C TYR A 191 -4.13 2.84 7.47
N PRO A 192 -4.48 3.50 8.57
CA PRO A 192 -4.53 2.86 9.88
C PRO A 192 -5.63 1.79 9.91
N THR A 193 -5.46 0.77 10.74
CA THR A 193 -6.59 -0.06 11.18
C THR A 193 -7.53 0.79 12.04
N SER A 194 -8.85 0.63 11.86
CA SER A 194 -9.86 1.27 12.72
C SER A 194 -9.82 0.72 14.15
N ASP A 195 -9.40 -0.54 14.30
CA ASP A 195 -9.33 -1.22 15.59
C ASP A 195 -7.90 -1.67 15.89
N ALA A 196 -7.38 -1.26 17.05
CA ALA A 196 -6.14 -1.81 17.59
C ALA A 196 -6.30 -3.32 17.83
N THR A 197 -5.20 -4.08 17.73
CA THR A 197 -5.24 -5.52 18.01
C THR A 197 -5.78 -5.75 19.42
N ASN A 198 -6.86 -6.53 19.53
CA ASN A 198 -7.46 -6.80 20.82
C ASN A 198 -6.60 -7.79 21.61
N LEU A 199 -5.92 -7.27 22.64
CA LEU A 199 -5.10 -8.05 23.58
C LEU A 199 -5.82 -8.34 24.90
N SER A 200 -7.11 -8.03 25.04
CA SER A 200 -7.85 -8.17 26.30
C SER A 200 -8.01 -9.60 26.79
N SER A 201 -7.82 -10.57 25.90
CA SER A 201 -7.84 -12.01 26.23
C SER A 201 -6.55 -12.50 26.88
N LEU A 202 -5.46 -11.73 26.78
CA LEU A 202 -4.16 -12.08 27.33
C LEU A 202 -4.05 -11.61 28.79
N SER A 203 -3.26 -12.33 29.59
CA SER A 203 -3.07 -11.98 31.01
C SER A 203 -1.69 -12.36 31.55
N GLY A 204 -1.20 -11.59 32.53
CA GLY A 204 0.12 -11.85 33.11
C GLY A 204 1.27 -11.42 32.19
N GLY A 205 2.43 -12.07 32.31
CA GLY A 205 3.57 -11.74 31.46
C GLY A 205 3.40 -12.32 30.05
N LEU A 206 3.93 -11.59 29.06
CA LEU A 206 3.77 -11.91 27.65
C LEU A 206 5.12 -12.20 27.00
N ASP A 207 5.20 -13.33 26.29
CA ASP A 207 6.28 -13.64 25.36
C ASP A 207 5.93 -13.10 23.98
N VAL A 208 6.73 -12.15 23.50
CA VAL A 208 6.52 -11.47 22.22
C VAL A 208 7.62 -11.88 21.25
N ARG A 209 7.20 -12.41 20.10
CA ARG A 209 8.06 -12.88 19.02
C ARG A 209 7.83 -12.02 17.79
N ILE A 210 8.84 -11.24 17.41
CA ILE A 210 8.76 -10.25 16.34
C ILE A 210 9.64 -10.71 15.16
N PRO A 211 9.12 -10.82 13.93
CA PRO A 211 9.93 -11.16 12.76
C PRO A 211 10.86 -10.00 12.41
N THR A 212 12.15 -10.24 12.17
CA THR A 212 13.14 -9.22 11.77
C THR A 212 14.18 -9.83 10.85
N ARG A 213 14.70 -9.04 9.91
CA ARG A 213 15.84 -9.38 9.06
C ARG A 213 17.20 -9.10 9.72
N LEU A 214 17.22 -8.31 10.80
CA LEU A 214 18.42 -8.08 11.60
C LEU A 214 18.61 -9.27 12.55
N GLY A 215 19.47 -10.20 12.14
CA GLY A 215 19.67 -11.48 12.81
C GLY A 215 20.56 -11.39 14.04
N SER A 216 20.84 -12.54 14.66
CA SER A 216 21.74 -12.60 15.82
C SER A 216 23.17 -12.13 15.50
N GLU A 217 23.63 -12.32 14.26
CA GLU A 217 24.97 -11.93 13.81
C GLU A 217 25.15 -10.40 13.70
N ASP A 218 24.07 -9.66 13.45
CA ASP A 218 24.10 -8.19 13.37
C ASP A 218 24.29 -7.54 14.75
N GLY A 219 23.89 -8.21 15.83
CA GLY A 219 24.02 -7.73 17.21
C GLY A 219 23.14 -6.52 17.59
N TYR A 220 22.47 -5.89 16.62
CA TYR A 220 21.71 -4.65 16.78
C TYR A 220 20.66 -4.69 17.90
N TRP A 221 19.82 -5.73 17.95
CA TRP A 221 18.72 -5.81 18.93
C TRP A 221 19.19 -5.98 20.38
N ASN A 222 20.34 -6.62 20.60
CA ASN A 222 20.91 -6.79 21.93
C ASN A 222 21.47 -5.47 22.48
N GLU A 223 21.91 -4.57 21.61
CA GLU A 223 22.47 -3.27 22.00
C GLU A 223 21.42 -2.15 22.04
N SER A 224 20.36 -2.23 21.23
CA SER A 224 19.33 -1.19 21.09
C SER A 224 18.20 -1.27 22.12
N ILE A 225 18.11 -2.36 22.90
CA ILE A 225 17.07 -2.59 23.90
C ILE A 225 17.66 -2.54 25.32
N GLU A 226 17.25 -1.55 26.09
CA GLU A 226 17.52 -1.48 27.53
C GLU A 226 16.43 -2.21 28.32
N ASN A 227 16.82 -3.07 29.25
CA ASN A 227 15.86 -3.86 30.03
C ASN A 227 15.07 -2.98 31.02
N GLY A 228 13.74 -3.12 30.98
CA GLY A 228 12.77 -2.51 31.88
C GLY A 228 11.53 -3.39 32.01
N SER A 229 10.33 -2.82 31.88
CA SER A 229 9.09 -3.61 31.73
C SER A 229 9.00 -4.40 30.42
N VAL A 230 9.90 -4.11 29.49
CA VAL A 230 10.21 -4.94 28.33
C VAL A 230 11.65 -5.45 28.48
N THR A 231 11.85 -6.76 28.38
CA THR A 231 13.16 -7.40 28.56
C THR A 231 13.55 -8.17 27.30
N TYR A 232 14.76 -7.94 26.79
CA TYR A 232 15.33 -8.71 25.69
C TYR A 232 15.66 -10.14 26.14
N GLN A 233 15.14 -11.15 25.42
CA GLN A 233 15.34 -12.57 25.72
C GLN A 233 16.30 -13.26 24.73
N GLY A 234 16.58 -12.64 23.58
CA GLY A 234 17.46 -13.21 22.57
C GLY A 234 16.89 -13.13 21.16
N MET A 235 17.56 -13.84 20.26
CA MET A 235 17.17 -14.02 18.86
C MET A 235 16.96 -15.50 18.57
N ASN A 236 16.05 -15.83 17.65
CA ASN A 236 15.89 -17.16 17.09
C ASN A 236 15.90 -17.11 15.56
N ASP A 237 17.06 -17.42 14.96
CA ASP A 237 17.30 -17.37 13.52
C ASP A 237 16.62 -18.51 12.73
N THR A 238 15.93 -19.42 13.43
CA THR A 238 15.24 -20.57 12.82
C THR A 238 13.72 -20.52 13.00
N ALA A 239 13.20 -19.41 13.53
CA ALA A 239 11.79 -19.28 13.89
C ALA A 239 10.85 -19.15 12.67
N TYR A 240 11.37 -18.73 11.52
CA TYR A 240 10.60 -18.57 10.28
C TYR A 240 11.16 -19.48 9.19
N ASN A 241 10.33 -19.82 8.20
CA ASN A 241 10.72 -20.63 7.04
C ASN A 241 11.56 -19.82 6.03
N SER A 242 12.46 -18.95 6.50
CA SER A 242 13.36 -18.13 5.71
C SER A 242 14.69 -18.03 6.45
N SER A 243 15.81 -18.19 5.73
CA SER A 243 17.15 -17.98 6.29
C SER A 243 17.51 -16.51 6.49
N GLU A 244 16.70 -15.59 5.96
CA GLU A 244 16.90 -14.14 6.03
C GLU A 244 16.06 -13.49 7.13
N VAL A 245 15.21 -14.24 7.83
CA VAL A 245 14.29 -13.68 8.83
C VAL A 245 14.39 -14.46 10.14
N SER A 246 14.83 -13.75 11.16
CA SER A 246 14.93 -14.22 12.54
C SER A 246 13.74 -13.74 13.36
N ALA A 247 13.58 -14.32 14.55
CA ALA A 247 12.66 -13.79 15.56
C ALA A 247 13.42 -13.06 16.66
N LEU A 248 13.08 -11.80 16.88
CA LEU A 248 13.39 -11.07 18.10
C LEU A 248 12.46 -11.55 19.22
N LEU A 249 13.04 -11.99 20.34
CA LEU A 249 12.32 -12.49 21.50
C LEU A 249 12.35 -11.46 22.62
N LEU A 250 11.18 -10.96 22.99
CA LEU A 250 10.99 -10.01 24.09
C LEU A 250 10.03 -10.60 25.13
N ARG A 251 10.24 -10.22 26.39
CA ARG A 251 9.30 -10.47 27.49
C ARG A 251 8.70 -9.14 27.93
N VAL A 252 7.38 -9.07 28.03
CA VAL A 252 6.65 -7.90 28.54
C VAL A 252 5.95 -8.27 29.84
N ASP A 253 6.01 -7.40 30.84
CA ASP A 253 5.49 -7.69 32.19
C ASP A 253 3.97 -7.84 32.27
N SER A 254 3.22 -7.09 31.44
CA SER A 254 1.76 -7.01 31.46
C SER A 254 1.19 -6.64 30.08
N PRO A 255 -0.06 -7.01 29.73
CA PRO A 255 -0.74 -6.54 28.53
C PRO A 255 -0.87 -5.01 28.43
N ASP A 256 -0.81 -4.30 29.58
CA ASP A 256 -0.84 -2.83 29.61
C ASP A 256 0.46 -2.19 29.07
N ASN A 257 1.56 -2.94 29.01
CA ASN A 257 2.87 -2.49 28.54
C ASN A 257 3.11 -2.82 27.06
N ILE A 258 2.09 -3.22 26.31
CA ILE A 258 2.18 -3.49 24.87
C ILE A 258 1.01 -2.88 24.11
N SER A 259 1.32 -2.27 22.96
CA SER A 259 0.33 -1.79 21.99
C SER A 259 0.74 -2.26 20.61
N VAL A 260 -0.20 -2.85 19.87
CA VAL A 260 0.01 -3.32 18.50
C VAL A 260 -1.03 -2.68 17.60
N ASN A 261 -0.54 -1.89 16.66
CA ASN A 261 -1.34 -1.24 15.64
C ASN A 261 -0.97 -1.80 14.28
N SER A 262 -1.90 -1.74 13.34
CA SER A 262 -1.68 -2.17 11.97
C SER A 262 -1.87 -1.01 11.00
N VAL A 263 -1.04 -0.97 9.97
CA VAL A 263 -1.10 0.00 8.88
C VAL A 263 -1.10 -0.75 7.57
N GLY A 264 -2.12 -0.52 6.75
CA GLY A 264 -2.26 -1.12 5.45
C GLY A 264 -1.68 -0.19 4.38
N ILE A 265 -0.94 -0.76 3.44
CA ILE A 265 -0.44 -0.02 2.28
C ILE A 265 -1.50 -0.06 1.17
N GLN A 266 -1.77 1.08 0.52
CA GLN A 266 -2.81 1.38 -0.49
C GLN A 266 -4.27 1.21 -0.06
N GLN A 267 -4.54 0.43 0.99
CA GLN A 267 -5.87 0.15 1.50
C GLN A 267 -5.78 -0.13 3.00
N GLU A 268 -6.91 -0.11 3.70
CA GLU A 268 -6.97 -0.47 5.13
C GLU A 268 -6.52 -1.93 5.38
N PRO A 269 -5.96 -2.25 6.56
CA PRO A 269 -5.71 -3.62 6.98
C PRO A 269 -6.99 -4.46 7.02
N THR A 270 -6.99 -5.64 6.39
CA THR A 270 -8.08 -6.60 6.56
C THR A 270 -7.88 -7.41 7.83
N GLY A 271 -8.75 -7.24 8.84
CA GLY A 271 -8.72 -8.02 10.09
C GLY A 271 -9.39 -9.39 9.99
N GLU A 272 -8.82 -10.41 10.64
CA GLU A 272 -9.34 -11.78 10.72
C GLU A 272 -10.62 -11.87 11.58
N THR A 273 -11.80 -11.90 10.96
CA THR A 273 -12.96 -12.66 11.48
C THR A 273 -13.73 -13.31 10.34
N ALA A 274 -13.75 -14.65 10.33
CA ALA A 274 -14.56 -15.46 9.44
C ALA A 274 -16.06 -15.35 9.79
N LYS A 275 -16.93 -15.26 8.78
CA LYS A 275 -18.30 -15.79 8.87
C LYS A 275 -18.38 -17.09 8.09
N ASP A 276 -18.87 -18.10 8.80
CA ASP A 276 -18.96 -19.50 8.42
C ASP A 276 -20.37 -19.86 7.89
N ASN A 277 -20.40 -20.94 7.12
CA ASN A 277 -21.44 -21.51 6.26
C ASN A 277 -22.86 -21.76 6.82
N VAL A 278 -23.86 -21.69 5.92
CA VAL A 278 -24.91 -22.74 5.73
C VAL A 278 -25.36 -22.84 4.26
N GLY A 279 -25.11 -23.99 3.62
CA GLY A 279 -25.62 -24.38 2.28
C GLY A 279 -27.07 -24.93 2.31
N PRO A 280 -27.57 -25.72 1.31
CA PRO A 280 -26.81 -26.71 0.53
C PRO A 280 -27.18 -26.93 -0.97
N SER A 281 -26.33 -27.75 -1.64
CA SER A 281 -26.63 -28.72 -2.73
C SER A 281 -26.73 -28.15 -4.16
N SER A 282 -26.01 -28.64 -5.18
CA SER A 282 -25.35 -29.95 -5.41
C SER A 282 -24.46 -29.92 -6.67
N ASN A 283 -23.34 -30.68 -6.61
CA ASN A 283 -22.63 -31.42 -7.68
C ASN A 283 -22.17 -30.63 -8.93
N GLU A 284 -20.96 -30.76 -9.49
CA GLU A 284 -20.02 -31.87 -9.56
C GLU A 284 -18.70 -31.33 -10.16
N ASP A 285 -17.58 -31.90 -9.71
CA ASP A 285 -16.23 -31.97 -10.30
C ASP A 285 -15.52 -30.71 -10.85
N GLY A 286 -14.33 -30.51 -10.28
CA GLY A 286 -13.52 -29.31 -10.47
C GLY A 286 -12.59 -29.31 -11.67
N ASP A 287 -12.11 -28.10 -11.97
CA ASP A 287 -10.72 -27.81 -12.29
C ASP A 287 -10.48 -26.32 -12.01
N SER A 288 -9.25 -25.99 -11.63
CA SER A 288 -8.67 -24.68 -11.31
C SER A 288 -9.37 -23.44 -11.88
N THR A 289 -9.69 -22.45 -11.03
CA THR A 289 -9.77 -21.04 -11.44
C THR A 289 -9.17 -20.13 -10.37
N ASP A 290 -8.44 -19.12 -10.85
CA ASP A 290 -7.98 -17.90 -10.18
C ASP A 290 -8.86 -17.43 -9.01
N PRO A 291 -8.32 -16.69 -8.03
CA PRO A 291 -9.16 -15.81 -7.24
C PRO A 291 -9.74 -14.77 -8.21
N THR A 292 -10.99 -14.96 -8.59
CA THR A 292 -11.75 -13.92 -9.29
C THR A 292 -11.75 -12.68 -8.40
N PRO A 293 -11.49 -11.48 -8.95
CA PRO A 293 -11.74 -10.26 -8.21
C PRO A 293 -13.20 -10.28 -7.77
N SER A 294 -13.44 -10.06 -6.48
CA SER A 294 -14.80 -9.93 -5.96
C SER A 294 -15.52 -8.82 -6.73
N GLN A 295 -16.70 -9.14 -7.25
CA GLN A 295 -17.47 -8.25 -8.12
C GLN A 295 -17.86 -6.98 -7.35
N PRO A 296 -17.88 -5.78 -8.00
CA PRO A 296 -18.45 -4.57 -7.41
C PRO A 296 -19.86 -4.83 -6.88
N ALA A 297 -20.13 -4.41 -5.65
CA ALA A 297 -21.39 -4.62 -4.96
C ALA A 297 -21.70 -3.47 -3.98
N PHE A 298 -22.95 -3.38 -3.50
CA PHE A 298 -23.31 -2.52 -2.38
C PHE A 298 -22.81 -3.12 -1.06
N GLY A 299 -22.40 -2.24 -0.15
CA GLY A 299 -22.30 -2.54 1.28
C GLY A 299 -23.63 -2.23 1.97
N GLU A 300 -23.56 -1.76 3.21
CA GLU A 300 -24.74 -1.30 3.94
C GLU A 300 -25.10 0.12 3.51
N PHE A 301 -26.40 0.39 3.33
CA PHE A 301 -26.94 1.70 3.04
C PHE A 301 -28.31 1.93 3.65
N SER A 302 -28.65 3.21 3.85
CA SER A 302 -29.95 3.65 4.36
C SER A 302 -30.60 4.66 3.42
N ALA A 303 -31.92 4.69 3.40
CA ALA A 303 -32.74 5.62 2.64
C ALA A 303 -33.51 6.55 3.58
N SER A 304 -33.17 7.84 3.57
CA SER A 304 -33.77 8.86 4.41
C SER A 304 -34.64 9.82 3.60
N ALA A 305 -35.89 10.05 4.03
CA ALA A 305 -36.81 11.00 3.39
C ALA A 305 -36.80 12.37 4.08
N ALA A 306 -36.64 13.44 3.31
CA ALA A 306 -36.85 14.80 3.80
C ALA A 306 -38.33 15.21 3.70
N GLU A 307 -38.86 15.87 4.74
CA GLU A 307 -40.24 16.32 4.77
C GLU A 307 -40.43 17.71 4.13
N SER A 308 -41.40 17.81 3.23
CA SER A 308 -42.06 19.04 2.81
C SER A 308 -43.40 19.24 3.54
N ASN A 309 -43.97 20.44 3.46
CA ASN A 309 -45.22 20.80 4.14
C ASN A 309 -46.34 19.74 4.00
N ASN A 310 -47.04 19.46 5.11
CA ASN A 310 -48.11 18.46 5.24
C ASN A 310 -47.64 16.99 5.10
N ASN A 311 -46.50 16.62 5.70
CA ASN A 311 -46.04 15.23 5.80
C ASN A 311 -45.83 14.56 4.43
N LYS A 312 -45.31 15.33 3.47
CA LYS A 312 -45.00 14.90 2.11
C LYS A 312 -43.49 14.76 1.96
N ILE A 313 -43.04 13.86 1.09
CA ILE A 313 -41.61 13.65 0.82
C ILE A 313 -41.14 14.71 -0.19
N GLU A 314 -40.11 15.48 0.16
CA GLU A 314 -39.47 16.47 -0.72
C GLU A 314 -38.40 15.81 -1.57
N ASP A 315 -37.48 15.13 -0.92
CA ASP A 315 -36.38 14.38 -1.51
C ASP A 315 -36.09 13.13 -0.67
N ILE A 316 -35.30 12.22 -1.25
CA ILE A 316 -34.76 11.05 -0.58
C ILE A 316 -33.25 11.07 -0.74
N THR A 317 -32.53 10.91 0.35
CA THR A 317 -31.08 10.73 0.34
C THR A 317 -30.75 9.28 0.68
N ILE A 318 -29.91 8.67 -0.15
CA ILE A 318 -29.33 7.35 0.10
C ILE A 318 -27.88 7.55 0.51
N ASP A 319 -27.52 7.10 1.70
CA ASP A 319 -26.16 7.12 2.23
C ASP A 319 -25.73 5.70 2.54
N GLY A 320 -24.54 5.31 2.10
CA GLY A 320 -24.04 3.96 2.33
C GLY A 320 -22.62 3.72 1.88
N THR A 321 -22.24 2.45 1.90
CA THR A 321 -20.92 1.96 1.51
C THR A 321 -21.01 1.08 0.27
N THR A 322 -19.89 0.90 -0.42
CA THR A 322 -19.77 -0.06 -1.52
C THR A 322 -18.56 -0.97 -1.36
N LEU A 323 -18.65 -2.18 -1.91
CA LEU A 323 -17.62 -3.20 -1.89
C LEU A 323 -16.97 -3.31 -3.26
N ASN A 324 -15.64 -3.42 -3.32
CA ASN A 324 -14.86 -3.53 -4.55
C ASN A 324 -15.12 -2.35 -5.52
N VAL A 325 -14.94 -1.11 -5.04
CA VAL A 325 -15.17 0.12 -5.81
C VAL A 325 -14.48 0.07 -7.17
N ASP A 326 -15.26 0.18 -8.24
CA ASP A 326 -14.77 0.34 -9.60
C ASP A 326 -15.31 1.65 -10.19
N PRO A 327 -14.44 2.62 -10.55
CA PRO A 327 -14.87 3.91 -11.09
C PRO A 327 -15.52 3.83 -12.49
N ASN A 328 -15.60 2.65 -13.09
CA ASN A 328 -16.37 2.42 -14.32
C ASN A 328 -17.85 2.05 -14.05
N TYR A 329 -18.23 1.82 -12.79
CA TYR A 329 -19.59 1.49 -12.36
C TYR A 329 -20.33 2.74 -11.86
N GLN A 330 -21.66 2.69 -11.92
CA GLN A 330 -22.53 3.77 -11.47
C GLN A 330 -23.56 3.27 -10.45
N ILE A 331 -23.81 4.08 -9.43
CA ILE A 331 -24.92 3.89 -8.50
C ILE A 331 -26.08 4.74 -9.02
N GLN A 332 -27.20 4.11 -9.34
CA GLN A 332 -28.42 4.76 -9.77
C GLN A 332 -29.51 4.55 -8.72
N VAL A 333 -30.21 5.62 -8.37
CA VAL A 333 -31.37 5.55 -7.48
C VAL A 333 -32.60 5.95 -8.27
N GLU A 334 -33.59 5.07 -8.27
CA GLU A 334 -34.93 5.31 -8.79
C GLU A 334 -35.93 5.45 -7.63
N ILE A 335 -36.78 6.48 -7.69
CA ILE A 335 -37.89 6.64 -6.75
C ILE A 335 -39.21 6.73 -7.49
N LYS A 336 -40.20 5.99 -7.00
CA LYS A 336 -41.50 5.85 -7.65
C LYS A 336 -42.65 6.20 -6.71
N GLY A 337 -43.34 7.30 -7.03
CA GLY A 337 -44.53 7.74 -6.30
C GLY A 337 -45.83 7.06 -6.78
N ASN A 338 -46.88 7.11 -5.95
CA ASN A 338 -48.21 6.53 -6.19
C ASN A 338 -48.88 6.93 -7.54
N GLY A 339 -48.39 7.96 -8.22
CA GLY A 339 -48.90 8.48 -9.50
C GLY A 339 -48.21 7.97 -10.78
N ARG A 340 -47.28 7.00 -10.69
CA ARG A 340 -46.38 6.53 -11.78
C ARG A 340 -45.34 7.54 -12.27
N ASN A 341 -45.14 8.65 -11.57
CA ASN A 341 -43.98 9.49 -11.84
C ASN A 341 -42.75 8.85 -11.17
N THR A 342 -41.71 8.70 -11.97
CA THR A 342 -40.41 8.17 -11.57
C THR A 342 -39.40 9.31 -11.70
N ASN A 343 -38.58 9.53 -10.67
CA ASN A 343 -37.37 10.35 -10.76
C ASN A 343 -36.17 9.45 -10.51
N THR A 344 -35.06 9.74 -11.19
CA THR A 344 -33.81 9.01 -11.03
C THR A 344 -32.65 9.98 -10.86
N ASN A 345 -31.62 9.54 -10.13
CA ASN A 345 -30.32 10.20 -10.13
C ASN A 345 -29.24 9.13 -10.20
N SER A 346 -28.05 9.46 -10.71
CA SER A 346 -26.91 8.55 -10.67
C SER A 346 -25.60 9.26 -10.37
N ILE A 347 -24.69 8.53 -9.71
CA ILE A 347 -23.32 8.94 -9.42
C ILE A 347 -22.36 7.84 -9.82
N GLN A 348 -21.08 8.18 -9.98
CA GLN A 348 -20.03 7.15 -10.11
C GLN A 348 -19.91 6.39 -8.79
N MET A 349 -19.53 5.11 -8.86
CA MET A 349 -19.33 4.29 -7.68
C MET A 349 -18.20 4.87 -6.82
N THR A 350 -18.51 5.18 -5.57
CA THR A 350 -17.57 5.68 -4.55
C THR A 350 -17.86 4.99 -3.23
N ASP A 351 -16.89 4.97 -2.34
CA ASP A 351 -17.08 4.54 -0.96
C ASP A 351 -16.54 5.62 0.00
N PRO A 352 -17.37 6.19 0.89
CA PRO A 352 -18.82 6.04 0.96
C PRO A 352 -19.51 6.70 -0.25
N PHE A 353 -20.79 6.41 -0.45
CA PHE A 353 -21.63 7.09 -1.43
C PHE A 353 -22.77 7.84 -0.74
N SER A 354 -23.17 8.96 -1.35
CA SER A 354 -24.32 9.75 -0.95
C SER A 354 -25.00 10.28 -2.20
N ILE A 355 -26.29 10.00 -2.36
CA ILE A 355 -27.07 10.42 -3.53
C ILE A 355 -28.46 10.86 -3.11
N THR A 356 -28.83 12.08 -3.51
CA THR A 356 -30.17 12.64 -3.27
C THR A 356 -31.01 12.63 -4.54
N VAL A 357 -32.27 12.24 -4.43
CA VAL A 357 -33.26 12.23 -5.52
C VAL A 357 -34.50 13.01 -5.11
N ASP A 358 -34.83 14.05 -5.87
CA ASP A 358 -36.03 14.87 -5.65
C ASP A 358 -37.31 14.05 -5.89
N SER A 359 -38.28 14.13 -4.99
CA SER A 359 -39.52 13.36 -5.08
C SER A 359 -40.52 13.96 -6.08
N PRO A 360 -41.07 13.16 -7.02
CA PRO A 360 -41.99 13.70 -8.02
C PRO A 360 -43.36 14.02 -7.43
N GLY A 361 -43.66 15.31 -7.29
CA GLY A 361 -45.00 15.80 -6.90
C GLY A 361 -45.32 15.71 -5.42
N ASN A 362 -44.30 15.60 -4.57
CA ASN A 362 -44.36 15.55 -3.11
C ASN A 362 -45.39 14.52 -2.61
N PRO A 363 -45.17 13.21 -2.87
CA PRO A 363 -46.04 12.12 -2.44
C PRO A 363 -45.90 11.87 -0.93
N ASN A 364 -46.85 11.13 -0.35
CA ASN A 364 -46.79 10.74 1.06
C ASN A 364 -46.01 9.43 1.28
N GLN A 365 -45.79 8.65 0.22
CA GLN A 365 -45.07 7.37 0.24
C GLN A 365 -44.47 7.08 -1.14
N VAL A 366 -43.34 6.38 -1.17
CA VAL A 366 -42.57 6.06 -2.39
C VAL A 366 -41.92 4.68 -2.28
N ASN A 367 -41.69 4.02 -3.42
CA ASN A 367 -40.78 2.88 -3.50
C ASN A 367 -39.40 3.40 -3.90
N VAL A 368 -38.36 2.82 -3.31
CA VAL A 368 -36.96 3.15 -3.59
C VAL A 368 -36.30 1.92 -4.21
N THR A 369 -35.63 2.14 -5.34
CA THR A 369 -34.79 1.14 -6.00
C THR A 369 -33.39 1.72 -6.14
N VAL A 370 -32.38 0.95 -5.78
CA VAL A 370 -30.95 1.32 -5.87
C VAL A 370 -30.27 0.27 -6.74
N ASP A 371 -29.74 0.69 -7.88
CA ASP A 371 -29.10 -0.15 -8.88
C ASP A 371 -27.61 0.14 -8.96
N LEU A 372 -26.80 -0.91 -8.97
CA LEU A 372 -25.40 -0.84 -9.37
C LEU A 372 -25.32 -1.22 -10.85
N ILE A 373 -24.79 -0.32 -11.67
CA ILE A 373 -24.77 -0.44 -13.13
C ILE A 373 -23.32 -0.52 -13.61
N ASP A 374 -23.00 -1.50 -14.46
CA ASP A 374 -21.67 -1.65 -15.06
C ASP A 374 -21.40 -0.64 -16.20
N ASP A 375 -20.17 -0.66 -16.72
CA ASP A 375 -19.70 0.19 -17.81
C ASP A 375 -20.44 -0.03 -19.15
N ASN A 376 -21.15 -1.16 -19.28
CA ASN A 376 -21.97 -1.52 -20.44
C ASN A 376 -23.44 -1.13 -20.26
N GLY A 377 -23.83 -0.60 -19.08
CA GLY A 377 -25.19 -0.20 -18.75
C GLY A 377 -26.08 -1.34 -18.24
N ASN A 378 -25.51 -2.48 -17.84
CA ASN A 378 -26.26 -3.58 -17.23
C ASN A 378 -26.38 -3.37 -15.72
N VAL A 379 -27.56 -3.68 -15.17
CA VAL A 379 -27.74 -3.74 -13.71
C VAL A 379 -27.07 -5.02 -13.20
N VAL A 380 -26.10 -4.84 -12.32
CA VAL A 380 -25.27 -5.89 -11.71
C VAL A 380 -25.77 -6.28 -10.33
N GLU A 381 -26.32 -5.32 -9.60
CA GLU A 381 -27.01 -5.54 -8.33
C GLU A 381 -28.20 -4.58 -8.26
N ASN A 382 -29.36 -5.10 -7.88
CA ASN A 382 -30.62 -4.36 -7.77
C ASN A 382 -31.17 -4.51 -6.36
N CYS A 383 -31.31 -3.40 -5.63
CA CYS A 383 -31.88 -3.36 -4.30
C CYS A 383 -33.22 -2.63 -4.28
N GLU A 384 -34.31 -3.33 -3.94
CA GLU A 384 -35.64 -2.75 -3.83
C GLU A 384 -36.11 -2.66 -2.37
N SER A 385 -36.73 -1.54 -1.99
CA SER A 385 -37.33 -1.37 -0.68
C SER A 385 -38.51 -2.36 -0.47
N ASN A 386 -38.45 -3.16 0.60
CA ASN A 386 -39.46 -4.14 1.00
C ASN A 386 -40.78 -3.50 1.46
N SER A 387 -40.72 -2.24 1.89
CA SER A 387 -41.89 -1.44 2.25
C SER A 387 -41.78 -0.04 1.62
N GLN A 388 -42.92 0.66 1.50
CA GLN A 388 -42.90 2.02 0.98
C GLN A 388 -42.29 2.97 2.01
N LEU A 389 -41.33 3.79 1.59
CA LEU A 389 -40.74 4.83 2.43
C LEU A 389 -41.75 5.96 2.64
N THR A 390 -41.90 6.40 3.88
CA THR A 390 -42.72 7.52 4.36
C THR A 390 -41.91 8.35 5.35
N ILE A 391 -42.35 9.57 5.67
CA ILE A 391 -41.70 10.39 6.72
C ILE A 391 -41.68 9.66 8.09
N SER A 392 -42.64 8.78 8.37
CA SER A 392 -42.77 8.12 9.69
C SER A 392 -41.94 6.85 9.87
N ASN A 393 -41.51 6.19 8.80
CA ASN A 393 -40.65 5.00 8.83
C ASN A 393 -39.30 5.26 8.16
N SER A 394 -38.89 6.52 8.09
CA SER A 394 -37.55 6.93 7.64
C SER A 394 -36.58 6.91 8.83
N PRO A 395 -35.35 6.38 8.67
CA PRO A 395 -34.82 5.74 7.46
C PRO A 395 -35.31 4.29 7.28
N LEU A 396 -35.27 3.80 6.04
CA LEU A 396 -35.25 2.36 5.76
C LEU A 396 -33.79 1.91 5.62
N ASP A 397 -33.41 0.76 6.19
CA ASP A 397 -32.01 0.30 6.22
C ASP A 397 -31.84 -1.13 5.68
N THR A 398 -30.75 -1.36 4.95
CA THR A 398 -30.29 -2.70 4.60
C THR A 398 -29.99 -3.59 5.81
N GLU A 399 -29.45 -3.04 6.91
CA GLU A 399 -29.14 -3.80 8.13
C GLU A 399 -30.39 -4.36 8.80
N ASP A 400 -31.48 -3.58 8.80
CA ASP A 400 -32.78 -3.96 9.35
C ASP A 400 -33.60 -4.85 8.40
N GLY A 401 -33.06 -5.15 7.21
CA GLY A 401 -33.71 -5.97 6.20
C GLY A 401 -34.87 -5.25 5.49
N ASP A 402 -34.83 -3.93 5.40
CA ASP A 402 -35.84 -3.13 4.69
C ASP A 402 -35.65 -3.13 3.18
N PHE A 403 -34.56 -3.70 2.67
CA PHE A 403 -34.28 -3.87 1.24
C PHE A 403 -34.09 -5.35 0.88
N THR A 404 -34.45 -5.71 -0.35
CA THR A 404 -34.08 -6.98 -0.98
C THR A 404 -33.15 -6.68 -2.15
N CYS A 405 -31.90 -7.14 -2.07
CA CYS A 405 -30.89 -7.01 -3.12
C CYS A 405 -30.74 -8.32 -3.92
N THR A 406 -30.68 -8.25 -5.25
CA THR A 406 -30.55 -9.40 -6.15
C THR A 406 -29.56 -9.20 -7.28
#